data_AF-A0A8K0JB89-F1
#
_entry.id   AF-A0A8K0JB89-F1
#
_cell.length_a   1.000
_cell.length_b   1.000
_cell.length_c   1.000
_cell.angle_alpha   90.00
_cell.angle_beta   90.00
_cell.angle_gamma   90.00
#
_symmetry.space_group_name_H-M   'P 1'
#
loop_
_entity.id
_entity.type
_entity.pdbx_description
1 polymer ?
#
loop_
_entity_poly.entity_id
_entity_poly.type
_entity_poly.pdbx_seq_one_letter_code
_entity_poly.pdbx_strand_id
1 'polypeptide(L)'
;MATLSLKSFILEVVLAVPLMATASRNLTFENPDHLASKLATINEKSGICPPCFNCLLPSHTCAQYAGCNEFNGKCDCPEGFGGDDCLQP
;
A
#
# COMPACT_ATOMS: atom_id res chain seq x y z
N MET A 1 -10.44 8.15 -55.99
CA MET A 1 -9.96 6.91 -55.32
C MET A 1 -8.46 6.83 -55.54
N ALA A 2 -7.69 7.18 -54.50
CA ALA A 2 -6.23 7.26 -54.59
C ALA A 2 -5.63 5.85 -54.56
N THR A 3 -4.87 5.48 -55.60
CA THR A 3 -4.10 4.23 -55.64
C THR A 3 -2.90 4.37 -54.71
N LEU A 4 -3.03 3.98 -53.44
CA LEU A 4 -1.89 3.91 -52.54
C LEU A 4 -0.95 2.80 -53.01
N SER A 5 0.20 3.19 -53.54
CA SER A 5 1.25 2.26 -53.95
C SER A 5 1.79 1.51 -52.74
N LEU A 6 1.94 0.18 -52.86
CA LEU A 6 2.43 -0.73 -51.82
C LEU A 6 3.73 -0.25 -51.15
N LYS A 7 4.59 0.47 -51.89
CA LYS A 7 5.83 1.06 -51.38
C LYS A 7 5.59 2.18 -50.34
N SER A 8 4.49 2.91 -50.50
CA SER A 8 4.09 3.97 -49.58
C SER A 8 3.63 3.40 -48.24
N PHE A 9 2.94 2.25 -48.26
CA PHE A 9 2.55 1.54 -47.04
C PHE A 9 3.75 1.00 -46.27
N ILE A 10 4.77 0.48 -46.97
CA ILE A 10 5.97 -0.03 -46.31
C ILE A 10 6.74 1.11 -45.62
N LEU A 11 6.78 2.29 -46.22
CA LEU A 11 7.49 3.43 -45.64
C LEU A 11 6.82 3.98 -44.38
N GLU A 12 5.48 4.02 -44.33
CA GLU A 12 4.76 4.46 -43.13
C GLU A 12 4.88 3.46 -41.97
N VAL A 13 4.84 2.16 -42.25
CA VAL A 13 5.01 1.12 -41.23
C VAL A 13 6.42 1.17 -40.62
N VAL A 14 7.46 1.36 -41.44
CA VAL A 14 8.86 1.40 -40.95
C VAL A 14 9.11 2.59 -40.00
N LEU A 15 8.45 3.74 -40.23
CA LEU A 15 8.59 4.92 -39.37
C LEU A 15 7.74 4.85 -38.08
N ALA A 16 6.63 4.09 -38.09
CA ALA A 16 5.74 3.97 -36.93
C ALA A 16 6.16 2.89 -35.91
N VAL A 17 6.88 1.85 -36.35
CA VAL A 17 7.32 0.72 -35.50
C VAL A 17 8.24 1.10 -34.33
N PRO A 18 9.24 1.99 -34.44
CA PRO A 18 10.14 2.28 -33.32
C PRO A 18 9.47 3.07 -32.18
N LEU A 19 8.32 3.71 -32.42
CA LEU A 19 7.61 4.49 -31.39
C LEU A 19 6.94 3.58 -30.34
N MET A 20 6.44 2.41 -30.75
CA MET A 20 5.74 1.49 -29.85
C MET A 20 6.68 0.70 -28.93
N ALA A 21 7.97 0.61 -29.27
CA ALA A 21 8.95 -0.13 -28.49
C ALA A 21 9.44 0.60 -27.22
N THR A 22 9.27 1.92 -27.15
CA THR A 22 9.79 2.75 -26.03
C THR A 22 8.76 3.03 -24.94
N ALA A 23 7.46 2.87 -25.22
CA ALA A 23 6.37 3.16 -24.28
C ALA A 23 6.18 2.08 -23.19
N SER A 24 6.73 0.87 -23.35
CA SER A 24 6.52 -0.24 -22.43
C SER A 24 7.46 -0.27 -21.21
N ARG A 25 8.44 0.64 -21.12
CA ARG A 25 9.50 0.56 -20.10
C ARG A 25 9.24 1.33 -18.79
N ASN A 26 8.19 2.15 -18.72
CA ASN A 26 7.89 2.99 -17.55
C ASN A 26 6.68 2.57 -16.74
N LEU A 27 6.15 1.36 -16.96
CA LEU A 27 5.21 0.76 -16.01
C LEU A 27 6.03 0.19 -14.85
N THR A 28 6.16 0.96 -13.78
CA THR A 28 6.54 0.41 -12.47
C THR A 28 5.48 -0.61 -12.06
N PHE A 29 5.79 -1.88 -12.30
CA PHE A 29 5.03 -3.02 -11.82
C PHE A 29 5.30 -3.15 -10.31
N GLU A 30 4.33 -2.77 -9.48
CA GLU A 30 4.33 -3.18 -8.07
C GLU A 30 4.30 -4.70 -8.05
N ASN A 31 5.34 -5.31 -7.47
CA ASN A 31 5.53 -6.74 -7.50
C ASN A 31 4.31 -7.45 -6.84
N PRO A 32 3.51 -8.26 -7.58
CA PRO A 32 2.35 -8.96 -7.03
C PRO A 32 2.74 -9.89 -5.89
N ASP A 33 4.00 -10.30 -5.82
CA ASP A 33 4.54 -11.14 -4.75
C ASP A 33 4.48 -10.45 -3.38
N HIS A 34 4.62 -9.12 -3.32
CA HIS A 34 4.51 -8.36 -2.05
C HIS A 34 3.06 -8.27 -1.57
N LEU A 35 2.12 -8.09 -2.51
CA LEU A 35 0.70 -8.03 -2.19
C LEU A 35 0.15 -9.42 -1.86
N ALA A 36 0.63 -10.45 -2.56
CA ALA A 36 0.35 -11.85 -2.28
C ALA A 36 0.96 -12.31 -0.95
N SER A 37 2.17 -11.87 -0.58
CA SER A 37 2.76 -12.16 0.73
C SER A 37 1.99 -11.50 1.87
N LYS A 38 1.56 -10.24 1.68
CA LYS A 38 0.72 -9.54 2.65
C LYS A 38 -0.65 -10.20 2.77
N LEU A 39 -1.25 -10.60 1.66
CA LEU A 39 -2.55 -11.29 1.65
C LEU A 39 -2.45 -12.71 2.20
N ALA A 40 -1.38 -13.46 1.91
CA ALA A 40 -1.12 -14.79 2.48
C ALA A 40 -0.95 -14.69 4.01
N THR A 41 -0.25 -13.66 4.49
CA THR A 41 -0.13 -13.38 5.93
C THR A 41 -1.49 -13.05 6.57
N ILE A 42 -2.40 -12.38 5.86
CA ILE A 42 -3.76 -12.09 6.34
C ILE A 42 -4.66 -13.33 6.28
N ASN A 43 -4.49 -14.19 5.26
CA ASN A 43 -5.37 -15.32 4.98
C ASN A 43 -5.05 -16.54 5.86
N GLU A 44 -3.77 -16.83 6.14
CA GLU A 44 -3.37 -17.82 7.18
C GLU A 44 -3.75 -17.34 8.58
N LYS A 45 -3.90 -16.02 8.75
CA LYS A 45 -4.26 -15.36 10.01
C LYS A 45 -5.72 -14.95 10.08
N SER A 46 -6.59 -15.72 9.43
CA SER A 46 -8.04 -15.66 9.65
C SER A 46 -8.49 -16.15 11.04
N GLY A 47 -7.57 -16.23 12.03
CA GLY A 47 -7.90 -16.56 13.42
C GLY A 47 -7.01 -16.00 14.54
N ILE A 48 -5.87 -15.33 14.31
CA ILE A 48 -4.93 -15.01 15.43
C ILE A 48 -4.21 -13.65 15.33
N CYS A 49 -4.66 -12.69 14.51
CA CYS A 49 -4.12 -11.31 14.62
C CYS A 49 -4.97 -10.58 15.64
N PRO A 50 -4.46 -10.26 16.84
CA PRO A 50 -5.21 -9.40 17.74
C PRO A 50 -5.47 -8.06 17.04
N PRO A 51 -6.62 -7.42 17.32
CA PRO A 51 -6.87 -6.09 16.81
C PRO A 51 -5.73 -5.16 17.22
N CYS A 52 -5.38 -4.22 16.34
CA CYS A 52 -4.45 -3.15 16.68
C CYS A 52 -4.98 -2.38 17.88
N PHE A 53 -4.08 -1.90 18.74
CA PHE A 53 -4.47 -1.04 19.84
C PHE A 53 -5.16 0.23 19.34
N ASN A 54 -6.30 0.55 19.93
CA ASN A 54 -7.00 1.82 19.74
C ASN A 54 -7.78 2.15 21.01
N CYS A 55 -7.34 3.17 21.76
CA CYS A 55 -7.95 3.55 23.03
C CYS A 55 -9.40 4.05 22.94
N LEU A 56 -9.91 4.31 21.72
CA LEU A 56 -11.31 4.63 21.47
C LEU A 56 -12.21 3.38 21.45
N LEU A 57 -11.61 2.18 21.43
CA LEU A 57 -12.35 0.92 21.50
C LEU A 57 -12.47 0.47 22.97
N PRO A 58 -13.61 -0.10 23.39
CA PRO A 58 -13.84 -0.52 24.78
C PRO A 58 -12.85 -1.57 25.31
N SER A 59 -12.19 -2.31 24.40
CA SER A 59 -11.23 -3.37 24.75
C SER A 59 -9.83 -2.83 25.08
N HIS A 60 -9.59 -1.54 24.94
CA HIS A 60 -8.30 -0.90 25.13
C HIS A 60 -8.44 0.29 26.07
N THR A 61 -7.57 0.38 27.08
CA THR A 61 -7.63 1.45 28.08
C THR A 61 -6.22 1.95 28.37
N CYS A 62 -6.08 3.27 28.41
CA CYS A 62 -4.83 3.92 28.78
C CYS A 62 -4.56 3.75 30.28
N ALA A 63 -3.36 3.32 30.64
CA ALA A 63 -2.91 3.26 32.02
C ALA A 63 -2.40 4.63 32.49
N GLN A 64 -2.00 4.71 33.76
CA GLN A 64 -1.27 5.87 34.31
C GLN A 64 -2.00 7.21 34.18
N TYR A 65 -3.34 7.19 34.18
CA TYR A 65 -4.20 8.36 34.00
C TYR A 65 -3.96 9.11 32.68
N ALA A 66 -3.36 8.44 31.69
CA ALA A 66 -3.12 9.01 30.38
C ALA A 66 -4.44 9.26 29.64
N GLY A 67 -4.51 10.37 28.92
CA GLY A 67 -5.63 10.68 28.03
C GLY A 67 -5.59 9.80 26.78
N CYS A 68 -6.77 9.48 26.23
CA CYS A 68 -6.88 8.89 24.91
C CYS A 68 -6.96 9.99 23.85
N ASN A 69 -6.10 9.92 22.85
CA ASN A 69 -6.08 10.88 21.75
C ASN A 69 -7.06 10.44 20.65
N GLU A 70 -8.14 11.21 20.49
CA GLU A 70 -9.24 10.89 19.58
C GLU A 70 -8.86 10.95 18.09
N PHE A 71 -7.74 11.57 17.74
CA PHE A 71 -7.30 11.71 16.36
C PHE A 71 -6.50 10.51 15.85
N ASN A 72 -5.82 9.79 16.75
CA ASN A 72 -4.92 8.70 16.39
C ASN A 72 -5.18 7.38 17.15
N GLY A 73 -6.05 7.39 18.17
CA GLY A 73 -6.37 6.22 18.98
C GLY A 73 -5.24 5.73 19.88
N LYS A 74 -4.25 6.57 20.18
CA LYS A 74 -3.11 6.28 21.07
C LYS A 74 -3.28 6.99 22.42
N CYS A 75 -2.58 6.51 23.44
CA CYS A 75 -2.53 7.16 24.75
C CYS A 75 -1.47 8.26 24.79
N ASP A 76 -1.80 9.41 25.36
CA ASP A 76 -0.86 10.50 25.63
C ASP A 76 -0.16 10.23 26.97
N CYS A 77 0.91 9.43 26.93
CA CYS A 77 1.57 8.96 28.14
C CYS A 77 2.31 10.07 28.91
N PRO A 78 2.20 10.10 30.26
CA PRO A 78 2.97 11.00 31.09
C PRO A 78 4.48 10.65 31.08
N GLU A 79 5.32 11.58 31.53
CA GLU A 79 6.77 11.38 31.61
C GLU A 79 7.13 10.12 32.42
N GLY A 80 8.04 9.30 31.87
CA GLY A 80 8.46 8.04 32.48
C GLY A 80 7.55 6.85 32.19
N PHE A 81 6.61 6.99 31.26
CA PHE A 81 5.76 5.90 30.75
C PHE A 81 5.71 5.90 29.23
N GLY A 82 5.53 4.72 28.64
CA GLY A 82 5.47 4.51 27.21
C GLY A 82 4.71 3.25 26.79
N GLY A 83 4.80 2.94 25.51
CA GLY A 83 3.95 1.95 24.86
C GLY A 83 2.60 2.55 24.43
N ASP A 84 1.80 1.75 23.74
CA ASP A 84 0.50 2.21 23.23
C ASP A 84 -0.53 2.45 24.34
N ASP A 85 -0.34 1.81 25.51
CA ASP A 85 -1.23 1.82 26.67
C ASP A 85 -0.60 2.43 27.94
N CYS A 86 0.63 2.97 27.85
CA CYS A 86 1.37 3.55 28.97
C CYS A 86 1.77 2.58 30.09
N LEU A 87 1.85 1.27 29.82
CA LEU A 87 2.31 0.26 30.79
C LEU A 87 3.84 0.04 30.78
N GLN A 88 4.54 0.54 29.77
CA GLN A 88 6.00 0.40 29.69
C GLN A 88 6.70 1.58 30.38
N PRO A 89 7.89 1.38 30.97
CA PRO A 89 8.72 2.46 31.50
C PRO A 89 9.38 3.29 30.38
#